data_AF-A0A559KEF4-F1
#
_entry.id   AF-A0A559KEF4-F1
#
_cell.length_a   1.000
_cell.length_b   1.000
_cell.length_c   1.000
_cell.angle_alpha   90.00
_cell.angle_beta   90.00
_cell.angle_gamma   90.00
#
_symmetry.space_group_name_H-M   'P 1'
#
loop_
_entity.id
_entity.type
_entity.pdbx_description
1 polymer ?
#
loop_
_entity_poly.entity_id
_entity_poly.type
_entity_poly.pdbx_seq_one_letter_code
_entity_poly.pdbx_strand_id
1 'polypeptide(L)'
;MSIYDEFVREKEAVDRILSSGFAIRGLRESLDGTEVRFSKDKNVEQEVLLLLNADARKYVTTLIFTQQLRQAKAFIPLSDDGDGEAETASTAE
;
A
#
# COMPACT_ATOMS: atom_id res chain seq x y z
N MET A 1 -0.66 2.72 -30.94
CA MET A 1 -1.35 2.26 -29.71
C MET A 1 -2.01 3.47 -29.08
N SER A 2 -3.13 3.29 -28.40
CA SER A 2 -3.79 4.38 -27.67
C SER A 2 -3.06 4.66 -26.37
N ILE A 3 -3.16 5.89 -25.87
CA ILE A 3 -2.72 6.28 -24.51
C ILE A 3 -3.34 5.35 -23.46
N TYR A 4 -4.58 4.90 -23.70
CA TYR A 4 -5.25 3.95 -22.82
C TYR A 4 -4.58 2.58 -22.82
N ASP A 5 -4.13 2.09 -23.98
CA ASP A 5 -3.47 0.78 -24.08
C ASP A 5 -2.12 0.79 -23.33
N GLU A 6 -1.39 1.91 -23.41
CA GLU A 6 -0.15 2.13 -22.65
C GLU A 6 -0.40 2.13 -21.15
N PHE A 7 -1.45 2.83 -20.71
CA PHE A 7 -1.89 2.80 -19.31
C PHE A 7 -2.21 1.37 -18.85
N VAL A 8 -3.01 0.63 -19.61
CA VAL A 8 -3.39 -0.75 -19.25
C VAL A 8 -2.16 -1.64 -19.13
N ARG A 9 -1.22 -1.55 -20.08
CA ARG A 9 0.04 -2.32 -20.04
C ARG A 9 0.88 -2.01 -18.81
N GLU A 10 1.05 -0.73 -18.50
CA GLU A 10 1.83 -0.30 -17.34
C GLU A 10 1.15 -0.71 -16.02
N LYS A 11 -0.17 -0.53 -15.92
CA LYS A 11 -0.97 -0.99 -14.77
C LYS A 11 -0.82 -2.49 -14.56
N GLU A 12 -0.99 -3.30 -15.60
CA GLU A 12 -0.85 -4.75 -15.50
C GLU A 12 0.57 -5.17 -15.08
N ALA A 13 1.60 -4.45 -15.53
CA ALA A 13 2.97 -4.70 -15.09
C ALA A 13 3.14 -4.46 -13.59
N VAL A 14 2.62 -3.33 -13.08
CA VAL A 14 2.58 -3.04 -11.64
C VAL A 14 1.85 -4.15 -10.89
N ASP A 15 0.65 -4.52 -11.33
CA ASP A 15 -0.20 -5.52 -10.67
C ASP A 15 0.47 -6.89 -10.61
N ARG A 16 1.17 -7.30 -11.68
CA ARG A 16 1.92 -8.56 -11.71
C ARG A 16 3.02 -8.58 -10.66
N ILE A 17 3.81 -7.51 -10.56
CA ILE A 17 4.91 -7.42 -9.57
C ILE A 17 4.32 -7.49 -8.15
N LEU A 18 3.27 -6.74 -7.87
CA LEU A 18 2.59 -6.75 -6.56
C LEU A 18 2.00 -8.12 -6.21
N SER A 19 1.34 -8.78 -7.17
CA SER A 19 0.77 -10.12 -6.98
C SER A 19 1.83 -11.19 -6.72
N SER A 20 3.07 -10.94 -7.15
CA SER A 20 4.22 -11.82 -6.91
C SER A 20 4.82 -11.66 -5.51
N GLY A 21 4.21 -10.86 -4.64
CA GLY A 21 4.61 -10.67 -3.24
C GLY A 21 5.54 -9.49 -3.01
N PHE A 22 5.84 -8.69 -4.03
CA PHE A 22 6.63 -7.47 -3.87
C PHE A 22 5.78 -6.34 -3.28
N ALA A 23 6.44 -5.45 -2.52
CA ALA A 23 5.85 -4.20 -2.04
C ALA A 23 6.55 -3.00 -2.68
N ILE A 24 5.82 -1.92 -2.92
CA ILE A 24 6.40 -0.65 -3.36
C ILE A 24 7.24 -0.07 -2.22
N ARG A 25 8.49 0.29 -2.50
CA ARG A 25 9.45 0.87 -1.54
C ARG A 25 9.74 2.34 -1.80
N GLY A 26 9.50 2.81 -3.02
CA GLY A 26 9.64 4.22 -3.33
C GLY A 26 9.48 4.52 -4.81
N LEU A 27 9.44 5.81 -5.09
CA LEU A 27 9.36 6.38 -6.43
C LEU A 27 10.58 7.27 -6.68
N ARG A 28 10.99 7.39 -7.94
CA ARG A 28 11.91 8.41 -8.41
C ARG A 28 11.38 8.99 -9.70
N GLU A 29 11.03 10.27 -9.67
CA GLU A 29 10.58 10.99 -10.86
C GLU A 29 11.78 11.53 -11.65
N SER A 30 11.67 11.48 -12.98
CA SER A 30 12.62 12.06 -13.92
C SER A 30 11.88 12.63 -15.13
N LEU A 31 12.60 13.31 -16.03
CA LEU A 31 12.04 13.79 -17.30
C LEU A 31 11.59 12.64 -18.22
N ASP A 32 12.15 11.45 -18.00
CA ASP A 32 11.85 10.25 -18.79
C ASP A 32 10.68 9.45 -18.20
N GLY A 33 10.11 9.85 -17.06
CA GLY A 33 8.98 9.16 -16.43
C GLY A 33 9.16 8.97 -14.92
N THR A 34 8.65 7.87 -14.38
CA THR A 34 8.78 7.56 -12.95
C THR A 34 9.22 6.12 -12.74
N GLU A 35 10.37 5.97 -12.09
CA GLU A 35 10.86 4.69 -11.63
C GLU A 35 10.12 4.29 -10.33
N VAL A 36 9.46 3.14 -10.35
CA VAL A 36 8.85 2.52 -9.18
C VAL A 36 9.78 1.41 -8.70
N ARG A 37 10.25 1.51 -7.45
CA ARG A 37 11.10 0.50 -6.82
C ARG A 37 10.25 -0.43 -5.96
N PHE A 38 10.46 -1.73 -6.15
CA PHE A 38 9.77 -2.80 -5.45
C PHE A 38 10.75 -3.67 -4.67
N SER A 39 10.32 -4.24 -3.54
CA SER A 39 11.05 -5.32 -2.87
C SER A 39 10.12 -6.28 -2.10
N LYS A 40 10.45 -7.57 -2.08
CA LYS A 40 9.79 -8.55 -1.18
C LYS A 40 10.28 -8.37 0.26
N ASP A 41 11.59 -8.46 0.45
CA ASP A 41 12.26 -8.28 1.73
C ASP A 41 13.02 -6.97 1.81
N LYS A 42 13.50 -6.61 3.01
CA LYS A 42 14.15 -5.32 3.28
C LYS A 42 15.37 -4.99 2.40
N ASN A 43 15.89 -5.89 1.56
CA ASN A 43 16.84 -5.57 0.48
C ASN A 43 17.26 -6.74 -0.44
N VAL A 44 16.63 -7.93 -0.37
CA VAL A 44 17.17 -9.12 -1.04
C VAL A 44 16.76 -9.23 -2.51
N GLU A 45 15.48 -9.01 -2.80
CA GLU A 45 14.94 -9.01 -4.16
C GLU A 45 14.42 -7.62 -4.48
N GLN A 46 15.00 -6.98 -5.51
CA GLN A 46 14.63 -5.64 -5.96
C GLN A 46 14.16 -5.70 -7.42
N GLU A 47 13.04 -5.05 -7.70
CA GLU A 47 12.56 -4.82 -9.07
C GLU A 47 12.32 -3.32 -9.28
N VAL A 48 12.53 -2.87 -10.52
CA VAL A 48 12.31 -1.48 -10.93
C VAL A 48 11.46 -1.47 -12.19
N LEU A 49 10.40 -0.68 -12.19
CA LEU A 49 9.54 -0.46 -13.35
C LEU A 49 9.51 1.04 -13.69
N LEU A 50 9.80 1.39 -14.94
CA LEU A 50 9.67 2.77 -15.43
C LEU A 50 8.26 2.97 -16.00
N LEU A 51 7.55 3.96 -15.47
CA LEU A 51 6.22 4.37 -15.93
C LEU A 51 6.31 5.65 -16.77
N LEU A 52 5.82 5.57 -18.00
CA LEU A 52 5.78 6.70 -18.93
C LEU A 52 4.38 7.33 -18.95
N ASN A 53 3.34 6.52 -18.71
CA ASN A 53 1.96 6.96 -18.76
C ASN A 53 1.53 7.71 -17.48
N ALA A 54 0.88 8.87 -17.64
CA ALA A 54 0.46 9.70 -16.52
C ALA A 54 -0.57 9.03 -15.60
N ASP A 55 -1.51 8.27 -16.18
CA ASP A 55 -2.55 7.58 -15.41
C ASP A 55 -1.96 6.40 -14.63
N ALA A 56 -0.90 5.77 -15.15
CA ALA A 56 -0.19 4.72 -14.42
C ALA A 56 0.55 5.28 -13.20
N ARG A 57 1.16 6.47 -13.34
CA ARG A 57 1.76 7.19 -12.20
C ARG A 57 0.73 7.54 -11.13
N LYS A 58 -0.45 8.01 -11.55
CA LYS A 58 -1.59 8.28 -10.64
C LYS A 58 -2.06 7.01 -9.94
N TYR A 59 -2.14 5.89 -10.66
CA TYR A 59 -2.51 4.60 -10.12
C TYR A 59 -1.54 4.15 -9.02
N VAL A 60 -0.23 4.16 -9.29
CA VAL A 60 0.79 3.77 -8.30
C VAL A 60 0.78 4.70 -7.08
N THR A 61 0.64 6.00 -7.29
CA THR A 61 0.53 6.96 -6.19
C THR A 61 -0.66 6.64 -5.27
N THR A 62 -1.81 6.28 -5.86
CA THR A 62 -3.00 5.86 -5.12
C THR A 62 -2.76 4.59 -4.30
N LEU A 63 -2.04 3.61 -4.86
CA LEU A 63 -1.66 2.38 -4.15
C LEU A 63 -0.80 2.68 -2.92
N ILE A 64 0.20 3.57 -3.05
CA ILE A 64 1.08 3.98 -1.95
C ILE A 64 0.27 4.60 -0.81
N PHE A 65 -0.61 5.56 -1.12
CA PHE A 65 -1.46 6.18 -0.10
C PHE A 65 -2.38 5.17 0.57
N THR A 66 -2.99 4.27 -0.21
CA THR A 66 -3.84 3.22 0.34
C THR A 66 -3.07 2.28 1.28
N GLN A 67 -1.83 1.93 0.93
CA GLN A 67 -0.95 1.12 1.78
C GLN A 67 -0.61 1.84 3.09
N GLN A 68 -0.26 3.13 3.03
CA GLN A 68 0.06 3.92 4.22
C GLN A 68 -1.16 4.08 5.14
N LEU A 69 -2.34 4.32 4.59
CA LEU A 69 -3.58 4.41 5.38
C LEU A 69 -3.90 3.09 6.09
N ARG A 70 -3.68 1.94 5.42
CA ARG A 70 -3.86 0.62 6.04
C ARG A 70 -2.86 0.39 7.19
N GLN A 71 -1.61 0.83 7.03
CA GLN A 71 -0.59 0.72 8.08
C GLN A 71 -0.88 1.66 9.26
N ALA A 72 -1.30 2.90 9.00
CA ALA A 72 -1.66 3.85 10.05
C ALA A 72 -2.87 3.36 10.87
N LYS A 73 -3.87 2.75 10.22
CA LYS A 73 -5.04 2.18 10.90
C LYS A 73 -4.69 0.92 11.71
N ALA A 74 -3.73 0.12 11.24
CA ALA A 74 -3.21 -1.02 11.99
C ALA A 74 -2.38 -0.61 13.22
N PHE A 75 -1.94 0.65 13.30
CA PHE A 75 -1.12 1.17 14.40
C PHE A 75 -1.94 1.80 15.55
N ILE A 76 -3.25 2.03 15.39
CA ILE A 76 -4.11 2.51 16.49
C ILE A 76 -4.62 1.29 17.26
N PRO A 77 -4.10 0.97 18.46
CA PRO A 77 -4.73 -0.04 19.30
C PRO A 77 -6.12 0.47 19.68
N LEU A 78 -7.14 -0.30 19.31
CA LEU A 78 -8.48 -0.12 19.84
C LEU A 78 -8.37 -0.42 21.34
N SER A 79 -8.35 0.63 22.18
CA SER A 79 -8.64 0.45 23.60
C SER A 79 -10.06 -0.07 23.67
N ASP A 80 -10.17 -1.37 23.90
CA ASP A 80 -11.38 -2.03 24.36
C ASP A 80 -11.63 -1.47 25.76
N ASP A 81 -12.30 -0.32 25.85
CA ASP A 81 -12.92 0.14 27.08
C ASP A 81 -14.06 -0.84 27.36
N GLY A 82 -13.67 -1.98 27.96
CA GLY A 82 -14.59 -2.97 28.45
C GLY A 82 -15.54 -2.30 29.44
N ASP A 83 -16.79 -2.15 29.01
CA ASP A 83 -17.94 -1.90 29.87
C ASP A 83 -18.06 -3.09 30.84
N GLY A 84 -17.24 -3.07 31.88
CA GLY A 84 -17.35 -3.96 33.03
C GLY A 84 -18.57 -3.53 33.83
N GLU A 85 -19.69 -4.19 33.56
CA GLU A 85 -20.80 -4.29 34.50
C GLU A 85 -20.25 -4.76 35.86
N ALA A 86 -20.08 -3.83 36.79
CA ALA A 86 -19.90 -4.18 38.19
C ALA A 86 -21.28 -4.54 38.75
N GLU A 87 -21.63 -5.82 38.62
CA GLU A 87 -22.66 -6.48 39.42
C GLU A 87 -22.53 -6.07 40.89
N THR A 88 -23.57 -5.43 41.40
CA THR A 88 -23.73 -5.20 42.83
C THR A 88 -24.25 -6.49 43.45
N ALA A 89 -23.37 -7.25 44.10
CA ALA A 89 -23.78 -8.34 44.98
C ALA A 89 -22.79 -8.57 46.13
N SER A 90 -23.38 -8.74 47.33
CA SER A 90 -22.83 -9.28 48.58
C SER A 90 -21.90 -8.39 49.42
N THR A 91 -22.00 -8.30 50.76
CA THR A 91 -22.82 -8.98 51.79
C THR A 91 -22.51 -8.34 53.17
N ALA A 92 -23.52 -8.29 54.05
CA ALA A 92 -23.54 -8.29 55.52
C ALA A 92 -22.67 -7.31 56.34
N GLU A 93 -23.30 -6.49 57.19
CA GLU A 93 -23.58 -6.84 58.61
C GLU A 93 -24.79 -6.02 59.11
#